data_AF-A0A4U1YLW5-F1
#
_entry.id   AF-A0A4U1YLW5-F1
#
_cell.length_a   1.000
_cell.length_b   1.000
_cell.length_c   1.000
_cell.angle_alpha   90.00
_cell.angle_beta   90.00
_cell.angle_gamma   90.00
#
_symmetry.space_group_name_H-M   'P 1'
#
loop_
_entity.id
_entity.type
_entity.pdbx_description
1 polymer ?
#
loop_
_entity_poly.entity_id
_entity_poly.type
_entity_poly.pdbx_seq_one_letter_code
_entity_poly.pdbx_strand_id
1 'polypeptide(L)'
;MSTVFSVSSVGELHDLNVKSKNGRHFVIDIIKKQGGQFFSNVTVYDPSLASYGVIYETSPSTTSANDNYQASIQLIMAYLDSIDTADSIVDIHNHCNCPFVSENDQNVILAKLAIHLSVRVN
;
A
#
# COMPACT_ATOMS: atom_id res chain seq x y z
N MET A 1 -9.84 -30.81 23.17
CA MET A 1 -9.02 -30.51 21.98
C MET A 1 -9.38 -29.10 21.53
N SER A 2 -8.49 -28.12 21.73
CA SER A 2 -8.69 -26.78 21.16
C SER A 2 -8.07 -26.77 19.77
N THR A 3 -8.89 -26.66 18.74
CA THR A 3 -8.41 -26.35 17.39
C THR A 3 -7.76 -24.97 17.43
N VAL A 4 -6.43 -24.91 17.42
CA VAL A 4 -5.70 -23.68 17.12
C VAL A 4 -5.85 -23.49 15.62
N PHE A 5 -6.46 -22.39 15.18
CA PHE A 5 -6.45 -22.00 13.77
C PHE A 5 -4.99 -21.85 13.35
N SER A 6 -4.41 -22.86 12.70
CA SER A 6 -3.16 -22.68 11.97
C SER A 6 -3.54 -21.94 10.69
N VAL A 7 -3.34 -20.62 10.69
CA VAL A 7 -3.21 -19.89 9.43
C VAL A 7 -2.04 -20.57 8.72
N SER A 8 -2.31 -21.24 7.60
CA SER A 8 -1.27 -21.92 6.85
C SER A 8 -0.20 -20.90 6.41
N SER A 9 0.88 -21.38 5.83
CA SER A 9 2.07 -20.62 5.40
C SER A 9 1.81 -19.62 4.25
N VAL A 10 0.84 -18.70 4.41
CA VAL A 10 0.32 -17.83 3.33
C VAL A 10 1.27 -16.70 2.90
N GLY A 11 2.35 -16.52 3.65
CA GLY A 11 3.31 -15.44 3.46
C GLY A 11 3.36 -14.49 4.65
N GLU A 12 4.31 -13.57 4.63
CA GLU A 12 4.37 -12.44 5.57
C GLU A 12 3.66 -11.23 4.91
N LEU A 13 2.85 -10.48 5.65
CA LEU A 13 2.08 -9.32 5.17
C LEU A 13 2.62 -8.03 5.79
N HIS A 14 2.71 -6.99 4.97
CA HIS A 14 2.96 -5.62 5.38
C HIS A 14 1.86 -4.72 4.83
N ASP A 15 1.06 -4.15 5.72
CA ASP A 15 -0.01 -3.20 5.40
C ASP A 15 0.44 -1.75 5.66
N LEU A 16 -0.01 -0.84 4.79
CA LEU A 16 0.18 0.60 4.96
C LEU A 16 -1.13 1.33 4.69
N ASN A 17 -1.43 2.30 5.54
CA ASN A 17 -2.59 3.17 5.38
C ASN A 17 -2.20 4.43 4.63
N VAL A 18 -2.97 4.79 3.62
CA VAL A 18 -2.77 6.03 2.84
C VAL A 18 -4.06 6.83 2.83
N LYS A 19 -3.97 8.15 3.00
CA LYS A 19 -5.13 9.05 2.94
C LYS A 19 -4.93 10.12 1.88
N SER A 20 -6.02 10.47 1.18
CA SER A 20 -6.04 11.61 0.27
C SER A 20 -6.59 12.87 0.92
N LYS A 21 -6.36 14.01 0.26
CA LYS A 21 -6.85 15.32 0.67
C LYS A 21 -8.38 15.36 0.74
N ASN A 22 -9.06 14.67 -0.17
CA ASN A 22 -10.53 14.60 -0.19
C ASN A 22 -11.10 13.49 0.72
N GLY A 23 -10.31 12.96 1.65
CA GLY A 23 -10.78 12.04 2.69
C GLY A 23 -10.96 10.59 2.23
N ARG A 24 -10.40 10.21 1.07
CA ARG A 24 -10.34 8.81 0.64
C ARG A 24 -9.30 8.06 1.47
N HIS A 25 -9.56 6.80 1.73
CA HIS A 25 -8.64 5.93 2.46
C HIS A 25 -8.24 4.74 1.57
N PHE A 26 -6.97 4.38 1.63
CA PHE A 26 -6.40 3.27 0.90
C PHE A 26 -5.60 2.39 1.86
N VAL A 27 -5.64 1.09 1.63
CA VAL A 27 -4.78 0.12 2.29
C VAL A 27 -3.89 -0.51 1.23
N ILE A 28 -2.58 -0.36 1.37
CA ILE A 28 -1.59 -1.05 0.57
C ILE A 28 -1.24 -2.34 1.30
N ASP A 29 -1.40 -3.48 0.64
CA ASP A 29 -0.92 -4.77 1.15
C ASP A 29 0.28 -5.22 0.33
N ILE A 30 1.43 -5.42 0.96
CA ILE A 30 2.61 -6.06 0.37
C ILE A 30 2.79 -7.43 1.01
N ILE A 31 2.77 -8.48 0.20
CA ILE A 31 2.74 -9.87 0.63
C ILE A 31 4.01 -10.57 0.14
N LYS A 32 4.80 -11.10 1.07
CA LYS A 32 5.95 -11.96 0.78
C LYS A 32 5.52 -13.42 0.75
N LYS A 33 5.52 -14.04 -0.44
CA LYS A 33 5.19 -15.47 -0.61
C LYS A 33 6.37 -16.38 -0.26
N GLN A 34 6.07 -17.68 -0.10
CA GLN A 34 7.11 -18.70 -0.03
C GLN A 34 8.00 -18.63 -1.28
N GLY A 35 9.32 -18.59 -1.09
CA GLY A 35 10.28 -18.33 -2.16
C GLY A 35 10.80 -16.90 -2.24
N GLY A 36 10.33 -15.99 -1.36
CA GLY A 36 10.88 -14.63 -1.22
C GLY A 36 10.38 -13.62 -2.24
N GLN A 37 9.39 -13.99 -3.05
CA GLN A 37 8.73 -13.09 -4.01
C GLN A 37 7.70 -12.20 -3.31
N PHE A 38 7.60 -10.95 -3.74
CA PHE A 38 6.63 -9.99 -3.24
C PHE A 38 5.54 -9.69 -4.27
N PHE A 39 4.32 -9.52 -3.76
CA PHE A 39 3.13 -9.11 -4.50
C PHE A 39 2.44 -7.99 -3.74
N SER A 40 1.73 -7.10 -4.43
CA SER A 40 0.93 -6.09 -3.75
C SER A 40 -0.43 -5.85 -4.38
N ASN A 41 -1.36 -5.42 -3.54
CA ASN A 41 -2.65 -4.89 -3.94
C ASN A 41 -2.92 -3.58 -3.19
N VAL A 42 -3.92 -2.84 -3.66
CA VAL A 42 -4.44 -1.64 -3.01
C VAL A 42 -5.93 -1.82 -2.83
N THR A 43 -6.40 -1.78 -1.59
CA THR A 43 -7.82 -1.66 -1.28
C THR A 43 -8.18 -0.18 -1.23
N VAL A 44 -9.19 0.22 -2.00
CA VAL A 44 -9.68 1.60 -2.11
C VAL A 44 -11.00 1.73 -1.35
N TYR A 45 -11.02 2.61 -0.36
CA TYR A 45 -12.21 3.05 0.36
C TYR A 45 -12.56 4.48 -0.08
N ASP A 46 -13.32 4.57 -1.16
CA ASP A 46 -13.83 5.84 -1.68
C ASP A 46 -15.31 6.02 -1.26
N PRO A 47 -15.66 7.09 -0.53
CA PRO A 47 -17.05 7.39 -0.15
C PRO A 47 -18.03 7.54 -1.31
N SER A 48 -17.53 7.78 -2.53
CA SER A 48 -18.34 7.86 -3.76
C SER A 48 -18.61 6.50 -4.41
N LEU A 49 -17.87 5.45 -4.02
CA LEU A 49 -18.13 4.08 -4.41
C LEU A 49 -19.12 3.42 -3.43
N ALA A 50 -19.75 2.33 -3.86
CA ALA A 50 -20.65 1.53 -3.01
C ALA A 50 -19.97 1.11 -1.69
N SER A 51 -20.76 0.70 -0.69
CA SER A 51 -20.41 0.53 0.73
C SER A 51 -19.24 -0.40 1.09
N TYR A 52 -18.50 -0.95 0.12
CA TYR A 52 -17.41 -1.89 0.31
C TYR A 52 -16.14 -1.41 -0.40
N GLY A 53 -14.97 -1.70 0.19
CA GLY A 53 -13.69 -1.40 -0.44
C GLY A 53 -13.49 -2.20 -1.73
N VAL A 54 -12.87 -1.58 -2.73
CA VAL A 54 -12.54 -2.21 -4.01
C VAL A 54 -11.05 -2.53 -4.04
N ILE A 55 -10.69 -3.77 -4.37
CA ILE A 55 -9.29 -4.22 -4.41
C ILE A 55 -8.77 -4.12 -5.84
N TYR A 56 -7.62 -3.50 -6.01
CA TYR A 56 -6.88 -3.46 -7.27
C TYR A 56 -5.52 -4.14 -7.09
N GLU A 57 -5.20 -5.09 -7.99
CA GLU A 57 -3.87 -5.66 -8.05
C GLU A 57 -2.88 -4.64 -8.63
N THR A 58 -1.67 -4.61 -8.09
CA THR A 58 -0.60 -3.76 -8.61
C THR A 58 0.17 -4.45 -9.73
N SER A 59 0.88 -3.67 -10.55
CA SER A 59 1.73 -4.18 -11.62
C SER A 59 3.16 -3.63 -11.46
N PRO A 60 3.96 -4.19 -10.54
CA PRO A 60 5.33 -3.73 -10.31
C PRO A 60 6.27 -4.19 -11.43
N SER A 61 7.39 -3.48 -11.60
CA SER A 61 8.44 -3.80 -12.58
C SER A 61 9.17 -5.11 -12.25
N THR A 62 9.29 -5.44 -10.96
CA THR A 62 9.88 -6.69 -10.45
C THR A 62 9.11 -7.20 -9.24
N THR A 63 9.47 -8.39 -8.74
CA THR A 63 8.87 -8.97 -7.52
C THR A 63 9.55 -8.46 -6.23
N SER A 64 10.25 -7.32 -6.24
CA SER A 64 10.88 -6.74 -5.06
C SER A 64 9.87 -5.98 -4.20
N ALA A 65 10.10 -5.90 -2.88
CA ALA A 65 9.22 -5.14 -1.98
C ALA A 65 9.16 -3.64 -2.35
N ASN A 66 10.29 -3.06 -2.75
CA ASN A 66 10.39 -1.65 -3.15
C ASN A 66 9.58 -1.36 -4.42
N ASP A 67 9.64 -2.24 -5.43
CA ASP A 67 8.87 -2.05 -6.67
C ASP A 67 7.38 -2.25 -6.45
N ASN A 68 7.00 -3.19 -5.56
CA ASN A 68 5.61 -3.37 -5.14
C ASN A 68 5.07 -2.12 -4.42
N TYR A 69 5.83 -1.57 -3.45
CA TYR A 69 5.45 -0.32 -2.79
C TYR A 69 5.32 0.85 -3.79
N GLN A 70 6.30 1.01 -4.69
CA GLN A 70 6.24 2.06 -5.72
C GLN A 70 5.01 1.90 -6.62
N ALA A 71 4.71 0.67 -7.08
CA ALA A 71 3.55 0.40 -7.92
C ALA A 71 2.22 0.67 -7.19
N SER A 72 2.13 0.36 -5.90
CA SER A 72 0.98 0.71 -5.07
C SER A 72 0.75 2.21 -5.00
N ILE A 73 1.80 3.00 -4.76
CA ILE A 73 1.69 4.47 -4.70
C ILE A 73 1.29 5.04 -6.07
N GLN A 74 1.89 4.54 -7.15
CA GLN A 74 1.54 4.96 -8.52
C GLN A 74 0.09 4.63 -8.87
N LEU A 75 -0.42 3.47 -8.44
CA LEU A 75 -1.83 3.09 -8.60
C LEU A 75 -2.74 4.07 -7.86
N ILE A 76 -2.43 4.40 -6.60
CA ILE A 76 -3.21 5.39 -5.83
C ILE A 76 -3.18 6.75 -6.53
N MET A 77 -2.01 7.22 -6.97
CA MET A 77 -1.91 8.49 -7.70
C MET A 77 -2.76 8.49 -8.98
N ALA A 78 -2.69 7.42 -9.78
CA ALA A 78 -3.50 7.30 -11.00
C ALA A 78 -5.00 7.24 -10.70
N TYR A 79 -5.39 6.55 -9.62
CA TYR A 79 -6.78 6.52 -9.16
C TYR A 79 -7.27 7.92 -8.76
N LEU A 80 -6.50 8.64 -7.94
CA LEU A 80 -6.83 10.01 -7.53
C LEU A 80 -6.96 10.94 -8.75
N ASP A 81 -5.97 10.91 -9.65
CA ASP A 81 -5.96 11.73 -10.87
C ASP A 81 -7.17 11.44 -11.79
N SER A 82 -7.60 10.17 -11.87
CA SER A 82 -8.76 9.78 -12.67
C SER A 82 -10.10 10.32 -12.16
N ILE A 83 -10.16 10.71 -10.88
CA ILE A 83 -11.39 11.21 -10.24
C ILE A 83 -11.33 12.72 -10.05
N ASP A 84 -10.21 13.23 -9.54
CA ASP A 84 -9.96 14.64 -9.30
C ASP A 84 -8.46 14.91 -9.33
N THR A 85 -7.99 15.55 -10.40
CA THR A 85 -6.58 15.95 -10.61
C THR A 85 -6.01 16.85 -9.50
N ALA A 86 -6.86 17.46 -8.66
CA ALA A 86 -6.44 18.26 -7.51
C ALA A 86 -6.42 17.47 -6.18
N ASP A 87 -6.89 16.22 -6.17
CA ASP A 87 -6.73 15.32 -5.04
C ASP A 87 -5.30 14.76 -5.01
N SER A 88 -4.79 14.54 -3.81
CA SER A 88 -3.42 14.13 -3.62
C SER A 88 -3.28 13.33 -2.34
N ILE A 89 -2.24 12.51 -2.26
CA ILE A 89 -1.88 11.82 -1.02
C ILE A 89 -1.41 12.87 0.00
N VAL A 90 -1.90 12.77 1.23
CA VAL A 90 -1.55 13.70 2.34
C VAL A 90 -1.01 13.00 3.58
N ASP A 91 -1.24 11.69 3.72
CA ASP A 91 -0.75 10.89 4.85
C ASP A 91 -0.44 9.48 4.37
N ILE A 92 0.69 8.93 4.84
CA ILE A 92 1.07 7.53 4.68
C ILE A 92 1.55 7.04 6.05
N HIS A 93 0.86 6.03 6.58
CA HIS A 93 1.14 5.46 7.90
C HIS A 93 1.46 3.98 7.79
N ASN A 94 2.70 3.65 8.10
CA ASN A 94 3.20 2.29 8.30
C ASN A 94 3.04 1.90 9.78
N HIS A 95 1.90 1.33 10.15
CA HIS A 95 1.60 0.93 11.53
C HIS A 95 2.52 -0.18 12.04
N CYS A 96 2.86 -1.12 11.17
CA CYS A 96 3.51 -2.35 11.57
C CYS A 96 5.03 -2.20 11.74
N ASN A 97 5.61 -1.03 11.42
CA ASN A 97 7.06 -0.83 11.32
C ASN A 97 7.74 -2.03 10.62
N CYS A 98 7.07 -2.55 9.59
CA CYS A 98 7.38 -3.85 9.04
C CYS A 98 8.59 -3.74 8.10
N PRO A 99 9.50 -4.73 8.06
CA PRO A 99 10.84 -4.55 7.49
C PRO A 99 10.93 -4.76 5.97
N PHE A 100 9.84 -4.99 5.23
CA PHE A 100 9.96 -5.28 3.78
C PHE A 100 10.49 -4.07 3.01
N VAL A 101 10.02 -2.89 3.38
CA VAL A 101 10.49 -1.61 2.85
C VAL A 101 10.78 -0.73 4.06
N SER A 102 12.04 -0.36 4.26
CA SER A 102 12.42 0.51 5.38
C SER A 102 11.77 1.89 5.24
N GLU A 103 11.58 2.60 6.36
CA GLU A 103 11.08 4.00 6.32
C GLU A 103 11.90 4.87 5.36
N ASN A 104 13.22 4.73 5.39
CA ASN A 104 14.11 5.44 4.48
C ASN A 104 13.81 5.11 3.02
N ASP A 105 13.66 3.84 2.67
CA ASP A 105 13.37 3.43 1.29
C ASP A 105 11.99 3.91 0.84
N GLN A 106 11.00 3.88 1.74
CA GLN A 106 9.68 4.44 1.47
C GLN A 106 9.79 5.93 1.12
N ASN A 107 10.48 6.72 1.96
CA ASN A 107 10.67 8.15 1.74
C ASN A 107 11.48 8.46 0.46
N VAL A 108 12.48 7.64 0.11
CA VAL A 108 13.22 7.76 -1.16
C VAL A 108 12.31 7.51 -2.36
N ILE A 109 11.42 6.53 -2.27
CA ILE A 109 10.46 6.22 -3.34
C ILE A 109 9.44 7.37 -3.48
N LEU A 110 8.91 7.90 -2.38
CA LEU A 110 8.00 9.05 -2.40
C LEU A 110 8.65 10.27 -3.06
N ALA A 111 9.91 10.56 -2.73
CA ALA A 111 10.66 11.64 -3.34
C ALA A 111 10.83 11.47 -4.85
N LYS A 112 11.10 10.24 -5.34
CA LYS A 112 11.17 9.92 -6.77
C LYS A 112 9.83 10.13 -7.49
N LEU A 113 8.72 9.92 -6.79
CA LEU A 113 7.37 10.14 -7.29
C LEU A 113 6.88 11.60 -7.11
N ALA A 114 7.78 12.52 -6.72
CA ALA A 114 7.48 13.92 -6.44
C ALA A 114 6.41 14.12 -5.35
N ILE A 115 6.30 13.17 -4.42
CA ILE A 115 5.43 13.29 -3.24
C ILE A 115 6.26 13.84 -2.09
N HIS A 116 5.97 15.07 -1.68
CA HIS A 116 6.69 15.78 -0.63
C HIS A 116 6.05 15.56 0.75
N LEU A 117 6.01 14.31 1.20
CA LEU A 117 5.61 13.93 2.56
C LEU A 117 6.58 12.89 3.12
N SER A 118 6.54 12.71 4.44
CA SER A 118 7.29 11.64 5.11
C SER A 118 6.34 10.59 5.62
N VAL A 119 6.70 9.32 5.44
CA VAL A 119 5.96 8.21 6.04
C VAL A 119 6.04 8.31 7.56
N ARG A 120 4.91 8.13 8.22
CA ARG A 120 4.87 7.95 9.68
C ARG A 120 4.96 6.48 10.02
N VAL A 121 5.75 6.14 11.04
CA VAL A 121 5.98 4.77 11.51
C VAL A 121 5.70 4.69 13.02
N ASN A 122 4.64 3.99 13.44
CA ASN A 122 4.31 3.67 14.86
C ASN A 122 2.90 3.09 15.07
#